data_AF-A0AA44KZA3-F1
#
_entry.id   AF-A0AA44KZA3-F1
#
_cell.length_a   1.000
_cell.length_b   1.000
_cell.length_c   1.000
_cell.angle_alpha   90.00
_cell.angle_beta   90.00
_cell.angle_gamma   90.00
#
_symmetry.space_group_name_H-M   'P 1'
#
loop_
_entity.id
_entity.type
_entity.pdbx_description
1 polymer ?
#
loop_
_entity_poly.entity_id
_entity_poly.type
_entity_poly.pdbx_seq_one_letter_code
_entity_poly.pdbx_strand_id
1 'polypeptide(L)'
;MNQQEDYYSDDHHKDCKVKSETQTPFSDTPAQPVLTNNPIVKIPVVLAERTLQIVVEANIPLHPPAVEIKRVLKDVFLQQCKLVPVEYEPIGETGYWQVTRAKLFVEGFIRKNIEYAAKDCNGVIHDKIAKVRFSGFADLTRNDFLSFPMLAFTSENKARFINPKNTDVPRLDKFFFENNVFYNEQPFCELISAEFYELDFSPCDHDDDYGHGHDDSCDKNHEKEFDKLREKIVLDLTLKVLQTQQVRVGRN
;
A
#
# COMPACT_ATOMS: atom_id res chain seq x y z
N MET A 1 -4.11 40.48 -63.42
CA MET A 1 -4.05 40.87 -61.99
C MET A 1 -5.24 40.23 -61.33
N ASN A 2 -5.07 39.01 -60.85
CA ASN A 2 -4.54 38.62 -59.52
C ASN A 2 -5.72 38.54 -58.54
N GLN A 3 -6.20 37.32 -58.26
CA GLN A 3 -5.76 36.42 -57.17
C GLN A 3 -6.47 36.82 -55.85
N GLN A 4 -6.90 35.94 -54.96
CA GLN A 4 -7.08 34.49 -54.89
C GLN A 4 -7.78 34.22 -53.53
N GLU A 5 -8.68 33.23 -53.52
CA GLU A 5 -9.05 32.20 -52.50
C GLU A 5 -8.46 32.37 -51.06
N ASP A 6 -9.11 32.04 -49.92
CA ASP A 6 -9.81 30.83 -49.49
C ASP A 6 -10.58 31.15 -48.18
N TYR A 7 -11.86 30.80 -48.01
CA TYR A 7 -12.35 29.62 -47.28
C TYR A 7 -11.60 29.25 -45.98
N TYR A 8 -12.17 29.62 -44.82
CA TYR A 8 -12.04 28.87 -43.57
C TYR A 8 -13.37 28.89 -42.81
N SER A 9 -14.19 27.88 -43.13
CA SER A 9 -15.20 27.33 -42.23
C SER A 9 -14.53 26.12 -41.59
N ASP A 10 -14.26 26.12 -40.29
CA ASP A 10 -13.75 24.91 -39.63
C ASP A 10 -14.32 24.74 -38.21
N ASP A 11 -15.49 24.08 -38.19
CA ASP A 11 -15.72 22.80 -37.52
C ASP A 11 -15.54 22.70 -35.99
N HIS A 12 -16.47 23.30 -35.24
CA HIS A 12 -16.65 23.09 -33.79
C HIS A 12 -17.74 22.04 -33.44
N HIS A 13 -17.89 20.99 -34.24
CA HIS A 13 -18.81 19.88 -33.91
C HIS A 13 -18.17 18.51 -34.08
N LYS A 14 -17.01 18.30 -33.44
CA LYS A 14 -16.51 16.95 -33.18
C LYS A 14 -17.34 16.30 -32.08
N ASP A 15 -18.46 15.73 -32.49
CA ASP A 15 -19.21 14.75 -31.70
C ASP A 15 -18.27 13.56 -31.42
N CYS A 16 -17.79 13.44 -30.18
CA CYS A 16 -16.82 12.44 -29.72
C CYS A 16 -17.44 11.02 -29.65
N LYS A 17 -18.13 10.60 -30.71
CA LYS A 17 -18.70 9.26 -30.84
C LYS A 17 -17.58 8.22 -30.91
N VAL A 18 -17.46 7.43 -29.85
CA VAL A 18 -16.60 6.25 -29.83
C VAL A 18 -17.30 5.08 -30.52
N LYS A 19 -16.56 4.28 -31.30
CA LYS A 19 -17.09 3.03 -31.87
C LYS A 19 -17.28 2.03 -30.74
N SER A 20 -18.51 1.56 -30.54
CA SER A 20 -18.81 0.41 -29.69
C SER A 20 -18.97 -0.85 -30.55
N GLU A 21 -18.57 -1.99 -30.00
CA GLU A 21 -18.82 -3.30 -30.59
C GLU A 21 -19.81 -4.07 -29.71
N THR A 22 -20.83 -4.66 -30.33
CA THR A 22 -21.80 -5.49 -29.61
C THR A 22 -21.21 -6.87 -29.40
N GLN A 23 -21.03 -7.26 -28.14
CA GLN A 23 -20.65 -8.63 -27.79
C GLN A 23 -21.90 -9.51 -27.88
N THR A 24 -21.85 -10.55 -28.72
CA THR A 24 -22.96 -11.50 -28.87
C THR A 24 -22.89 -12.55 -27.77
N PRO A 25 -23.94 -12.74 -26.95
CA PRO A 25 -23.93 -13.79 -25.93
C PRO A 25 -23.96 -15.16 -26.58
N PHE A 26 -23.13 -16.08 -26.09
CA PHE A 26 -23.24 -17.49 -26.42
C PHE A 26 -24.27 -18.18 -25.49
N SER A 27 -24.90 -19.24 -25.99
CA SER A 27 -25.72 -20.11 -25.15
C SER A 27 -24.85 -20.96 -24.23
N ASP A 28 -25.16 -20.98 -22.94
CA ASP A 28 -24.50 -21.81 -21.93
C ASP A 28 -25.49 -22.83 -21.33
N THR A 29 -24.98 -23.98 -20.90
CA THR A 29 -25.74 -25.01 -20.19
C THR A 29 -24.96 -25.49 -18.96
N PRO A 30 -25.56 -25.51 -17.75
CA PRO A 30 -24.86 -25.92 -16.54
C PRO A 30 -24.32 -27.36 -16.64
N ALA A 31 -23.02 -27.51 -16.42
CA ALA A 31 -22.39 -28.82 -16.25
C ALA A 31 -22.42 -29.22 -14.77
N GLN A 32 -22.72 -30.49 -14.48
CA GLN A 32 -22.69 -31.00 -13.12
C GLN A 32 -21.23 -31.20 -12.66
N PRO A 33 -20.79 -30.55 -11.56
CA PRO A 33 -19.43 -30.71 -11.08
C PRO A 33 -19.22 -32.09 -10.44
N VAL A 34 -18.05 -32.70 -10.70
CA VAL A 34 -17.61 -33.92 -10.02
C VAL A 34 -16.86 -33.50 -8.75
N LEU A 35 -17.34 -33.95 -7.59
CA LEU A 35 -16.79 -33.55 -6.28
C LEU A 35 -15.78 -34.57 -5.77
N THR A 36 -14.67 -34.05 -5.22
CA THR A 36 -13.67 -34.86 -4.51
C THR A 36 -14.05 -34.99 -3.04
N ASN A 37 -13.96 -36.19 -2.47
CA ASN A 37 -14.23 -36.42 -1.05
C ASN A 37 -12.98 -36.08 -0.21
N ASN A 38 -13.17 -35.28 0.85
CA ASN A 38 -12.13 -34.88 1.82
C ASN A 38 -10.81 -34.33 1.20
N PRO A 39 -10.88 -33.33 0.30
CA PRO A 39 -9.70 -32.82 -0.37
C PRO A 39 -8.76 -32.12 0.62
N ILE A 40 -7.45 -32.29 0.38
CA ILE A 40 -6.40 -31.45 0.95
C ILE A 40 -5.99 -30.47 -0.14
N VAL A 41 -6.13 -29.19 0.14
CA VAL A 41 -5.85 -28.10 -0.80
C VAL A 41 -4.78 -27.18 -0.22
N LYS A 42 -4.12 -26.43 -1.10
CA LYS A 42 -3.19 -25.37 -0.73
C LYS A 42 -3.80 -24.04 -1.16
N ILE A 43 -4.19 -23.20 -0.21
CA ILE A 43 -4.96 -21.98 -0.46
C ILE A 43 -4.46 -20.81 0.41
N PRO A 44 -4.70 -19.55 0.01
CA PRO A 44 -4.49 -18.40 0.89
C PRO A 44 -5.41 -18.49 2.12
N VAL A 45 -4.82 -18.63 3.30
CA VAL A 45 -5.52 -18.56 4.58
C VAL A 45 -5.40 -17.16 5.13
N VAL A 46 -6.52 -16.61 5.60
CA VAL A 46 -6.57 -15.29 6.22
C VAL A 46 -5.98 -15.38 7.63
N LEU A 47 -4.82 -14.76 7.82
CA LEU A 47 -4.14 -14.70 9.11
C LEU A 47 -4.73 -13.62 9.99
N ALA A 48 -5.03 -12.46 9.40
CA ALA A 48 -5.54 -11.28 10.10
C ALA A 48 -6.23 -10.32 9.13
N GLU A 49 -7.17 -9.54 9.63
CA GLU A 49 -7.74 -8.36 8.95
C GLU A 49 -7.62 -7.17 9.90
N ARG A 50 -6.83 -6.16 9.51
CA ARG A 50 -6.46 -5.02 10.36
C ARG A 50 -6.74 -3.70 9.66
N THR A 51 -7.32 -2.77 10.39
CA THR A 51 -7.36 -1.35 10.03
C THR A 51 -6.23 -0.63 10.74
N LEU A 52 -5.31 -0.04 9.97
CA LEU A 52 -4.19 0.74 10.47
C LEU A 52 -4.54 2.22 10.36
N GLN A 53 -4.51 2.94 11.48
CA GLN A 53 -4.64 4.38 11.48
C GLN A 53 -3.27 5.03 11.25
N ILE A 54 -3.13 5.73 10.14
CA ILE A 54 -1.90 6.33 9.66
C ILE A 54 -2.12 7.84 9.62
N VAL A 55 -1.37 8.59 10.44
CA VAL A 55 -1.45 10.06 10.46
C VAL A 55 -0.24 10.63 9.74
N VAL A 56 -0.48 11.44 8.71
CA VAL A 56 0.58 12.13 7.96
C VAL A 56 0.27 13.61 7.81
N GLU A 57 1.33 14.40 7.76
CA GLU A 57 1.27 15.82 7.45
C GLU A 57 2.12 16.09 6.21
N ALA A 58 1.60 16.85 5.26
CA ALA A 58 2.25 17.12 3.99
C ALA A 58 2.15 18.59 3.61
N ASN A 59 3.20 19.13 3.01
CA ASN A 59 3.20 20.43 2.34
C ASN A 59 3.34 20.19 0.84
N ILE A 60 2.26 20.40 0.08
CA ILE A 60 2.21 20.17 -1.35
C ILE A 60 2.43 21.51 -2.07
N PRO A 61 3.55 21.71 -2.79
CA PRO A 61 3.78 22.96 -3.51
C PRO A 61 2.84 23.06 -4.72
N LEU A 62 2.30 24.23 -5.01
CA LEU A 62 1.42 24.54 -6.13
C LEU A 62 2.07 25.62 -6.98
N HIS A 63 2.28 25.35 -8.28
CA HIS A 63 2.95 26.24 -9.22
C HIS A 63 2.20 26.17 -10.56
N PRO A 64 1.52 27.25 -10.98
CA PRO A 64 1.43 28.56 -10.32
C PRO A 64 0.71 28.51 -8.95
N PRO A 65 0.82 29.56 -8.11
CA PRO A 65 0.06 29.65 -6.86
C PRO A 65 -1.44 29.48 -7.09
N ALA A 66 -2.12 28.82 -6.16
CA ALA A 66 -3.55 28.57 -6.24
C ALA A 66 -4.34 29.64 -5.48
N VAL A 67 -5.52 29.97 -5.98
CA VAL A 67 -6.54 30.73 -5.24
C VAL A 67 -7.57 29.76 -4.63
N GLU A 68 -7.88 28.67 -5.34
CA GLU A 68 -8.91 27.74 -4.92
C GLU A 68 -8.59 26.32 -5.39
N ILE A 69 -8.73 25.35 -4.48
CA ILE A 69 -8.71 23.92 -4.82
C ILE A 69 -10.11 23.50 -5.27
N LYS A 70 -10.22 22.94 -6.47
CA LYS A 70 -11.51 22.54 -7.07
C LYS A 70 -11.86 21.10 -6.74
N ARG A 71 -10.90 20.20 -6.86
CA ARG A 71 -11.11 18.76 -6.66
C ARG A 71 -9.81 18.09 -6.26
N VAL A 72 -9.92 17.13 -5.35
CA VAL A 72 -8.81 16.25 -5.00
C VAL A 72 -9.28 14.80 -5.03
N LEU A 73 -8.80 14.02 -6.00
CA LEU A 73 -8.98 12.57 -5.99
C LEU A 73 -7.80 11.91 -5.30
N LYS A 74 -8.06 10.82 -4.57
CA LYS A 74 -7.10 10.18 -3.68
C LYS A 74 -7.18 8.67 -3.83
N ASP A 75 -6.02 8.04 -3.99
CA ASP A 75 -5.86 6.60 -4.01
C ASP A 75 -4.67 6.21 -3.13
N VAL A 76 -4.71 5.06 -2.45
CA VAL A 76 -3.56 4.51 -1.73
C VAL A 76 -2.82 3.49 -2.58
N PHE A 77 -1.50 3.60 -2.61
CA PHE A 77 -0.61 2.61 -3.22
C PHE A 77 0.27 2.00 -2.14
N LEU A 78 0.12 0.69 -1.93
CA LEU A 78 0.92 -0.09 -1.01
C LEU A 78 2.22 -0.53 -1.70
N GLN A 79 3.37 -0.17 -1.15
CA GLN A 79 4.71 -0.53 -1.67
C GLN A 79 5.35 -1.66 -0.86
N GLN A 80 5.03 -1.74 0.43
CA GLN A 80 5.45 -2.83 1.30
C GLN A 80 4.31 -3.23 2.23
N CYS A 81 4.14 -4.54 2.38
CA CYS A 81 3.38 -5.11 3.49
C CYS A 81 4.02 -6.44 3.88
N LYS A 82 4.70 -6.49 5.02
CA LYS A 82 5.52 -7.64 5.44
C LYS A 82 5.27 -7.98 6.90
N LEU A 83 4.92 -9.23 7.16
CA LEU A 83 4.79 -9.76 8.50
C LEU A 83 6.14 -10.34 8.96
N VAL A 84 6.69 -9.79 10.04
CA VAL A 84 7.93 -10.25 10.66
C VAL A 84 7.60 -10.98 11.96
N PRO A 85 7.80 -12.31 12.03
CA PRO A 85 7.60 -13.08 13.26
C PRO A 85 8.55 -12.61 14.37
N VAL A 86 8.03 -12.52 15.59
CA VAL A 86 8.82 -12.14 16.78
C VAL A 86 8.74 -13.20 17.87
N GLU A 87 7.59 -13.87 18.01
CA GLU A 87 7.41 -14.99 18.93
C GLU A 87 6.64 -16.12 18.25
N TYR A 88 6.99 -17.35 18.61
CA TYR A 88 6.49 -18.55 17.96
C TYR A 88 6.57 -19.76 18.90
N GLU A 89 5.67 -20.71 18.65
CA GLU A 89 5.55 -21.95 19.43
C GLU A 89 5.56 -23.17 18.49
N PRO A 90 6.09 -24.32 18.91
CA PRO A 90 6.16 -25.50 18.06
C PRO A 90 4.76 -26.08 17.81
N ILE A 91 4.53 -26.56 16.59
CA ILE A 91 3.30 -27.26 16.20
C ILE A 91 3.54 -28.76 16.37
N GLY A 92 3.33 -29.26 17.58
CA GLY A 92 3.58 -30.67 17.92
C GLY A 92 5.00 -31.11 17.49
N GLU A 93 5.09 -32.27 16.86
CA GLU A 93 6.36 -32.84 16.38
C GLU A 93 6.60 -32.63 14.87
N THR A 94 5.93 -31.64 14.26
CA THR A 94 5.95 -31.45 12.80
C THR A 94 7.22 -30.77 12.26
N GLY A 95 8.02 -30.16 13.14
CA GLY A 95 9.13 -29.26 12.75
C GLY A 95 8.69 -27.84 12.35
N TYR A 96 7.38 -27.57 12.31
CA TYR A 96 6.82 -26.25 12.07
C TYR A 96 6.50 -25.53 13.37
N TRP A 97 6.42 -24.21 13.26
CA TRP A 97 6.15 -23.27 14.33
C TRP A 97 4.98 -22.37 13.94
N GLN A 98 4.08 -22.13 14.89
CA GLN A 98 3.01 -21.15 14.75
C GLN A 98 3.49 -19.83 15.35
N VAL A 99 3.31 -18.73 14.61
CA VAL A 99 3.69 -17.39 15.05
C VAL A 99 2.62 -16.83 15.98
N THR A 100 3.01 -16.48 17.19
CA THR A 100 2.12 -15.97 18.24
C THR A 100 2.23 -14.46 18.42
N ARG A 101 3.35 -13.87 17.99
CA ARG A 101 3.53 -12.41 17.90
C ARG A 101 4.32 -12.04 16.66
N ALA A 102 3.92 -10.96 15.99
CA ALA A 102 4.60 -10.45 14.82
C ALA A 102 4.52 -8.92 14.71
N LYS A 103 5.39 -8.35 13.90
CA LYS A 103 5.30 -6.95 13.46
C LYS A 103 4.89 -6.90 11.99
N LEU A 104 3.79 -6.23 11.68
CA LEU A 104 3.34 -5.98 10.32
C LEU A 104 3.90 -4.63 9.85
N PHE A 105 4.93 -4.65 9.03
CA PHE A 105 5.51 -3.45 8.43
C PHE A 105 4.73 -3.06 7.18
N VAL A 106 4.36 -1.78 7.09
CA VAL A 106 3.55 -1.22 6.00
C VAL A 106 4.22 0.05 5.49
N GLU A 107 4.35 0.18 4.18
CA GLU A 107 4.86 1.38 3.52
C GLU A 107 4.07 1.62 2.23
N GLY A 108 3.82 2.88 1.92
CA GLY A 108 3.12 3.26 0.71
C GLY A 108 3.06 4.76 0.51
N PHE A 109 2.16 5.19 -0.36
CA PHE A 109 1.85 6.60 -0.53
C PHE A 109 0.39 6.81 -0.91
N ILE A 110 -0.14 7.96 -0.51
CA ILE A 110 -1.41 8.50 -0.98
C ILE A 110 -1.10 9.27 -2.27
N ARG A 111 -1.64 8.80 -3.39
CA ARG A 111 -1.59 9.51 -4.67
C ARG A 111 -2.76 10.49 -4.69
N LYS A 112 -2.45 11.79 -4.75
CA LYS A 112 -3.44 12.84 -4.92
C LYS A 112 -3.43 13.35 -6.36
N ASN A 113 -4.61 13.54 -6.95
CA ASN A 113 -4.84 14.24 -8.21
C ASN A 113 -5.58 15.54 -7.87
N ILE A 114 -4.84 16.66 -7.84
CA ILE A 114 -5.31 17.95 -7.34
C ILE A 114 -5.59 18.87 -8.54
N GLU A 115 -6.85 19.23 -8.71
CA GLU A 115 -7.30 20.25 -9.66
C GLU A 115 -7.49 21.58 -8.92
N TYR A 116 -6.88 22.66 -9.41
CA TYR A 116 -6.94 23.98 -8.77
C TYR A 116 -6.94 25.13 -9.79
N ALA A 117 -7.40 26.31 -9.34
CA ALA A 117 -7.42 27.53 -10.13
C ALA A 117 -6.38 28.53 -9.61
N ALA A 118 -5.71 29.23 -10.53
CA ALA A 118 -4.88 30.40 -10.24
C ALA A 118 -5.72 31.69 -10.38
N LYS A 119 -5.15 32.85 -10.05
CA LYS A 119 -5.84 34.16 -9.90
C LYS A 119 -6.45 34.78 -11.17
N ASP A 120 -6.41 34.10 -12.30
CA ASP A 120 -7.01 34.61 -13.54
C ASP A 120 -8.54 34.45 -13.52
N CYS A 121 -9.28 35.56 -13.71
CA CYS A 121 -10.76 35.55 -13.72
C CYS A 121 -11.39 34.60 -14.75
N ASN A 122 -10.66 34.28 -15.83
CA ASN A 122 -11.01 33.25 -16.82
C ASN A 122 -9.78 32.36 -17.08
N GLY A 123 -9.20 31.83 -16.00
CA GLY A 123 -8.01 31.00 -16.03
C GLY A 123 -8.24 29.55 -16.46
N VAL A 124 -7.14 28.86 -16.78
CA VAL A 124 -7.15 27.40 -16.96
C VAL A 124 -7.17 26.69 -15.61
N ILE A 125 -7.75 25.48 -15.56
CA ILE A 125 -7.59 24.59 -14.41
C ILE A 125 -6.21 23.93 -14.50
N HIS A 126 -5.47 23.97 -13.41
CA HIS A 126 -4.20 23.28 -13.25
C HIS A 126 -4.42 21.93 -12.59
N ASP A 127 -3.65 20.92 -13.03
CA ASP A 127 -3.63 19.60 -12.43
C ASP A 127 -2.27 19.32 -11.78
N LYS A 128 -2.28 18.69 -10.60
CA LYS A 128 -1.07 18.28 -9.89
C LYS A 128 -1.21 16.90 -9.26
N ILE A 129 -0.27 16.03 -9.63
CA ILE A 129 -0.06 14.76 -8.93
C ILE A 129 0.88 14.96 -7.75
N ALA A 130 0.39 14.66 -6.54
CA ALA A 130 1.21 14.57 -5.34
C ALA A 130 1.25 13.13 -4.81
N LYS A 131 2.36 12.76 -4.19
CA LYS A 131 2.53 11.45 -3.53
C LYS A 131 2.95 11.68 -2.08
N VAL A 132 2.00 11.58 -1.16
CA VAL A 132 2.24 11.72 0.27
C VAL A 132 2.63 10.35 0.83
N ARG A 133 3.90 10.18 1.21
CA ARG A 133 4.43 8.89 1.67
C ARG A 133 4.07 8.60 3.12
N PHE A 134 3.89 7.33 3.44
CA PHE A 134 3.75 6.84 4.81
C PHE A 134 4.55 5.55 4.98
N SER A 135 5.05 5.32 6.19
CA SER A 135 5.66 4.06 6.59
C SER A 135 5.49 3.86 8.10
N GLY A 136 5.38 2.60 8.52
CA GLY A 136 5.19 2.26 9.92
C GLY A 136 5.06 0.76 10.13
N PHE A 137 4.71 0.38 11.35
CA PHE A 137 4.40 -1.01 11.68
C PHE A 137 3.26 -1.10 12.69
N ALA A 138 2.58 -2.24 12.70
CA ALA A 138 1.63 -2.63 13.73
C ALA A 138 2.13 -3.89 14.46
N ASP A 139 1.96 -3.93 15.78
CA ASP A 139 2.18 -5.14 16.57
C ASP A 139 0.92 -6.02 16.51
N LEU A 140 1.11 -7.28 16.09
CA LEU A 140 0.06 -8.31 16.08
C LEU A 140 0.40 -9.35 17.15
N THR A 141 -0.55 -9.63 18.02
CA THR A 141 -0.48 -10.61 19.10
C THR A 141 -1.32 -11.85 18.79
N ARG A 142 -1.34 -12.83 19.70
CA ARG A 142 -2.12 -14.05 19.54
C ARG A 142 -3.60 -13.77 19.28
N ASN A 143 -4.18 -12.79 19.97
CA ASN A 143 -5.61 -12.46 19.88
C ASN A 143 -5.97 -11.76 18.57
N ASP A 144 -4.96 -11.25 17.87
CA ASP A 144 -5.09 -10.59 16.59
C ASP A 144 -5.16 -11.63 15.45
N PHE A 145 -4.63 -12.84 15.61
CA PHE A 145 -4.63 -13.83 14.53
C PHE A 145 -5.96 -14.61 14.46
N LEU A 146 -6.60 -14.58 13.29
CA LEU A 146 -7.73 -15.44 12.94
C LEU A 146 -7.24 -16.87 12.64
N SER A 147 -6.04 -16.98 12.08
CA SER A 147 -5.30 -18.21 11.88
C SER A 147 -3.81 -17.89 12.02
N PHE A 148 -3.05 -18.80 12.63
CA PHE A 148 -1.65 -18.51 12.90
C PHE A 148 -0.81 -18.60 11.63
N PRO A 149 0.12 -17.65 11.42
CA PRO A 149 1.17 -17.81 10.42
C PRO A 149 2.03 -19.02 10.79
N MET A 150 2.44 -19.79 9.79
CA MET A 150 3.26 -21.00 9.97
C MET A 150 4.64 -20.82 9.31
N LEU A 151 5.68 -21.29 9.98
CA LEU A 151 7.04 -21.32 9.41
C LEU A 151 7.86 -22.46 10.00
N ALA A 152 8.86 -22.91 9.27
CA ALA A 152 9.88 -23.83 9.74
C ALA A 152 11.26 -23.19 9.66
N PHE A 153 12.13 -23.54 10.61
CA PHE A 153 13.50 -23.00 10.67
C PHE A 153 14.48 -23.94 10.01
N THR A 154 15.33 -23.39 9.15
CA THR A 154 16.51 -24.06 8.61
C THR A 154 17.54 -24.26 9.72
N SER A 155 18.15 -25.44 9.81
CA SER A 155 19.24 -25.74 10.74
C SER A 155 20.47 -26.29 10.01
N GLU A 156 21.66 -25.88 10.49
CA GLU A 156 22.95 -26.42 10.06
C GLU A 156 23.59 -27.13 11.25
N ASN A 157 23.68 -28.45 11.16
CA ASN A 157 24.32 -29.29 12.17
C ASN A 157 25.76 -29.58 11.72
N LYS A 158 26.73 -29.22 12.56
CA LYS A 158 28.16 -29.46 12.32
C LYS A 158 28.77 -30.29 13.44
N ALA A 159 29.19 -31.51 13.14
CA ALA A 159 29.96 -32.31 14.08
C ALA A 159 31.45 -31.96 13.99
N ARG A 160 32.05 -31.63 15.14
CA ARG A 160 33.49 -31.40 15.28
C ARG A 160 34.11 -32.56 16.07
N PHE A 161 35.28 -33.01 15.63
CA PHE A 161 35.98 -34.12 16.27
C PHE A 161 37.17 -33.59 17.09
N ILE A 162 37.51 -34.28 18.18
CA ILE A 162 38.71 -33.99 18.97
C ILE A 162 39.94 -34.54 18.23
N ASN A 163 41.06 -33.81 18.29
CA ASN A 163 42.33 -34.32 17.76
C ASN A 163 42.87 -35.41 18.69
N PRO A 164 43.07 -36.66 18.22
CA PRO A 164 43.51 -37.76 19.08
C PRO A 164 44.96 -37.60 19.55
N LYS A 165 45.76 -36.74 18.90
CA LYS A 165 47.16 -36.48 19.27
C LYS A 165 47.31 -35.31 20.25
N ASN A 166 46.30 -34.45 20.33
CA ASN A 166 46.27 -33.34 21.27
C ASN A 166 44.81 -33.01 21.58
N THR A 167 44.32 -33.47 22.72
CA THR A 167 42.91 -33.34 23.13
C THR A 167 42.48 -31.90 23.36
N ASP A 168 43.43 -30.97 23.51
CA ASP A 168 43.17 -29.56 23.74
C ASP A 168 42.91 -28.79 22.43
N VAL A 169 43.06 -29.45 21.27
CA VAL A 169 42.90 -28.83 19.96
C VAL A 169 41.81 -29.56 19.15
N PRO A 170 40.83 -28.85 18.56
CA PRO A 170 39.87 -29.47 17.67
C PRO A 170 40.55 -30.01 16.41
N ARG A 171 40.08 -31.15 15.90
CA ARG A 171 40.54 -31.73 14.65
C ARG A 171 39.94 -30.93 13.47
N LEU A 172 40.74 -30.07 12.87
CA LEU A 172 40.30 -29.17 11.79
C LEU A 172 40.22 -29.86 10.41
N ASP A 173 40.77 -31.06 10.24
CA ASP A 173 40.76 -31.83 8.98
C ASP A 173 39.54 -32.75 8.82
N LYS A 174 38.68 -32.89 9.84
CA LYS A 174 37.46 -33.69 9.78
C LYS A 174 36.27 -32.98 10.39
N PHE A 175 35.18 -32.96 9.65
CA PHE A 175 33.88 -32.46 10.09
C PHE A 175 32.78 -33.21 9.34
N PHE A 176 31.66 -33.44 10.01
CA PHE A 176 30.43 -33.88 9.39
C PHE A 176 29.49 -32.68 9.28
N PHE A 177 28.83 -32.53 8.13
CA PHE A 177 27.86 -31.47 7.88
C PHE A 177 26.52 -32.11 7.54
N GLU A 178 25.47 -31.60 8.14
CA GLU A 178 24.09 -31.89 7.77
C GLU A 178 23.34 -30.55 7.71
N ASN A 179 22.73 -30.27 6.56
CA ASN A 179 21.93 -29.06 6.33
C ASN A 179 20.48 -29.47 6.19
N ASN A 180 19.60 -28.92 7.03
CA ASN A 180 18.16 -29.06 6.89
C ASN A 180 17.59 -27.70 6.51
N VAL A 181 17.13 -27.55 5.26
CA VAL A 181 16.65 -26.28 4.71
C VAL A 181 15.14 -26.35 4.47
N PHE A 182 14.40 -25.40 5.04
CA PHE A 182 12.98 -25.22 4.78
C PHE A 182 12.72 -24.04 3.87
N TYR A 183 11.77 -24.19 2.94
CA TYR A 183 11.30 -23.14 2.04
C TYR A 183 9.87 -22.77 2.45
N ASN A 184 9.73 -21.64 3.14
CA ASN A 184 8.45 -21.20 3.70
C ASN A 184 7.64 -20.36 2.71
N GLU A 185 6.32 -20.48 2.78
CA GLU A 185 5.40 -19.55 2.12
C GLU A 185 5.42 -18.21 2.86
N GLN A 186 5.78 -17.13 2.19
CA GLN A 186 5.83 -15.81 2.81
C GLN A 186 4.41 -15.23 2.98
N PRO A 187 4.06 -14.70 4.16
CA PRO A 187 2.83 -13.94 4.32
C PRO A 187 2.83 -12.70 3.42
N PHE A 188 1.68 -12.41 2.82
CA PHE A 188 1.46 -11.25 1.95
C PHE A 188 0.18 -10.51 2.36
N CYS A 189 -0.05 -9.34 1.79
CA CYS A 189 -1.21 -8.54 2.11
C CYS A 189 -2.06 -8.20 0.88
N GLU A 190 -3.34 -8.02 1.13
CA GLU A 190 -4.30 -7.49 0.16
C GLU A 190 -4.94 -6.23 0.73
N LEU A 191 -5.04 -5.18 -0.08
CA LEU A 191 -5.72 -3.94 0.29
C LEU A 191 -7.23 -4.17 0.23
N ILE A 192 -7.94 -3.82 1.31
CA ILE A 192 -9.40 -3.92 1.39
C ILE A 192 -10.04 -2.55 1.20
N SER A 193 -9.64 -1.57 2.02
CA SER A 193 -10.19 -0.22 1.97
C SER A 193 -9.18 0.82 2.44
N ALA A 194 -9.40 2.06 2.02
CA ALA A 194 -8.69 3.24 2.49
C ALA A 194 -9.72 4.34 2.73
N GLU A 195 -9.83 4.81 3.96
CA GLU A 195 -10.68 5.93 4.35
C GLU A 195 -9.81 7.12 4.73
N PHE A 196 -10.14 8.30 4.23
CA PHE A 196 -9.35 9.52 4.42
C PHE A 196 -10.15 10.55 5.21
N TYR A 197 -9.57 11.05 6.28
CA TYR A 197 -10.06 12.17 7.07
C TYR A 197 -9.01 13.27 7.04
N GLU A 198 -9.33 14.43 6.47
CA GLU A 198 -8.32 15.44 6.15
C GLU A 198 -8.69 16.82 6.67
N LEU A 199 -7.66 17.58 6.99
CA LEU A 199 -7.73 18.99 7.31
C LEU A 199 -6.71 19.74 6.46
N ASP A 200 -7.21 20.58 5.56
CA ASP A 200 -6.42 21.33 4.60
C ASP A 200 -6.25 22.78 5.06
N PHE A 201 -5.01 23.25 5.04
CA PHE A 201 -4.60 24.61 5.35
C PHE A 201 -3.98 25.21 4.10
N SER A 202 -4.37 26.44 3.78
CA SER A 202 -3.82 27.23 2.68
C SER A 202 -3.04 28.39 3.26
N PRO A 203 -1.86 28.15 3.86
CA PRO A 203 -1.10 29.20 4.53
C PRO A 203 -0.66 30.25 3.49
N CYS A 204 -0.79 31.51 3.87
CA CYS A 204 -0.20 32.62 3.14
C CYS A 204 1.17 32.96 3.74
N ASP A 205 2.06 33.59 2.97
CA ASP A 205 3.46 33.90 3.34
C ASP A 205 3.63 34.72 4.64
N HIS A 206 2.54 35.13 5.30
CA HIS A 206 2.54 35.92 6.53
C HIS A 206 1.95 35.21 7.78
N ASP A 207 1.60 33.92 7.72
CA ASP A 207 0.98 33.21 8.85
C ASP A 207 1.96 32.77 9.97
N ASP A 208 3.28 32.83 9.72
CA ASP A 208 4.32 32.32 10.64
C ASP A 208 4.99 33.38 11.56
N ASP A 209 4.58 34.66 11.49
CA ASP A 209 5.23 35.74 12.27
C ASP A 209 4.63 35.91 13.68
N TYR A 210 5.08 35.06 14.61
CA TYR A 210 4.89 35.27 16.05
C TYR A 210 5.81 36.38 16.57
N GLY A 211 5.57 37.64 16.21
CA GLY A 211 6.33 38.72 16.82
C GLY A 211 6.23 40.08 16.15
N HIS A 212 5.48 40.96 16.81
CA HIS A 212 5.41 42.41 16.60
C HIS A 212 4.29 42.89 15.68
N GLY A 213 3.52 43.82 16.24
CA GLY A 213 2.23 44.22 15.72
C GLY A 213 2.26 45.08 14.48
N HIS A 214 1.05 45.18 13.93
CA HIS A 214 0.57 46.15 12.97
C HIS A 214 1.20 46.05 11.57
N ASP A 215 0.55 45.26 10.70
CA ASP A 215 -0.10 45.89 9.56
C ASP A 215 -1.21 44.97 9.01
N ASP A 216 -2.23 45.57 8.44
CA ASP A 216 -3.39 44.94 7.81
C ASP A 216 -3.00 44.13 6.56
N SER A 217 -2.12 43.13 6.64
CA SER A 217 -1.77 42.23 5.52
C SER A 217 -2.86 41.17 5.26
N CYS A 218 -3.85 41.11 6.15
CA CYS A 218 -5.13 40.45 5.92
C CYS A 218 -6.21 41.44 5.45
N ASP A 219 -5.84 42.35 4.54
CA ASP A 219 -6.80 43.31 4.01
C ASP A 219 -7.86 42.63 3.12
N LYS A 220 -9.09 43.11 3.27
CA LYS A 220 -10.32 42.30 3.21
C LYS A 220 -10.95 42.12 1.83
N ASN A 221 -10.24 42.30 0.72
CA ASN A 221 -10.92 42.46 -0.58
C ASN A 221 -10.24 41.82 -1.82
N HIS A 222 -9.26 40.93 -1.67
CA HIS A 222 -8.66 40.22 -2.81
C HIS A 222 -8.58 38.71 -2.57
N GLU A 223 -8.96 37.93 -3.59
CA GLU A 223 -8.73 36.49 -3.66
C GLU A 223 -7.24 36.20 -3.44
N LYS A 224 -6.90 35.60 -2.29
CA LYS A 224 -5.50 35.36 -1.88
C LYS A 224 -4.98 34.09 -2.54
N GLU A 225 -3.76 34.19 -3.06
CA GLU A 225 -3.01 33.06 -3.60
C GLU A 225 -2.19 32.37 -2.51
N PHE A 226 -2.02 31.06 -2.63
CA PHE A 226 -1.13 30.25 -1.80
C PHE A 226 -0.29 29.32 -2.69
N ASP A 227 1.00 29.25 -2.41
CA ASP A 227 1.96 28.42 -3.16
C ASP A 227 2.12 27.01 -2.55
N LYS A 228 1.49 26.75 -1.41
CA LYS A 228 1.54 25.49 -0.67
C LYS A 228 0.18 25.13 -0.09
N LEU A 229 -0.21 23.87 -0.31
CA LEU A 229 -1.33 23.24 0.38
C LEU A 229 -0.76 22.38 1.52
N ARG A 230 -0.98 22.81 2.76
CA ARG A 230 -0.57 22.06 3.96
C ARG A 230 -1.72 21.20 4.42
N GLU A 231 -1.54 19.90 4.49
CA GLU A 231 -2.61 18.95 4.81
C GLU A 231 -2.22 18.09 6.01
N LYS A 232 -3.20 17.82 6.88
CA LYS A 232 -3.11 16.77 7.90
C LYS A 232 -4.13 15.69 7.54
N ILE A 233 -3.65 14.48 7.34
CA ILE A 233 -4.43 13.35 6.85
C ILE A 233 -4.39 12.25 7.91
N VAL A 234 -5.56 11.79 8.32
CA VAL A 234 -5.74 10.51 9.01
C VAL A 234 -6.25 9.52 7.96
N LEU A 235 -5.45 8.50 7.67
CA LEU A 235 -5.77 7.41 6.77
C LEU A 235 -6.07 6.17 7.60
N ASP A 236 -7.30 5.68 7.54
CA ASP A 236 -7.66 4.36 8.04
C ASP A 236 -7.51 3.34 6.89
N LEU A 237 -6.40 2.59 6.93
CA LEU A 237 -6.01 1.64 5.90
C LEU A 237 -6.35 0.21 6.33
N THR A 238 -7.36 -0.40 5.71
CA THR A 238 -7.76 -1.78 6.03
C THR A 238 -7.08 -2.77 5.09
N LEU A 239 -6.38 -3.74 5.68
CA LEU A 239 -5.59 -4.75 4.99
C LEU A 239 -5.98 -6.15 5.46
N LYS A 240 -5.96 -7.11 4.53
CA LYS A 240 -5.93 -8.54 4.81
C LYS A 240 -4.48 -9.00 4.85
N VAL A 241 -4.10 -9.81 5.82
CA VAL A 241 -2.82 -10.52 5.87
C VAL A 241 -3.11 -11.99 5.61
N LEU A 242 -2.46 -12.57 4.60
CA LEU A 242 -2.69 -13.95 4.18
C LEU A 242 -1.38 -14.73 4.12
N GLN A 243 -1.50 -16.04 4.20
CA GLN A 243 -0.41 -16.96 3.88
C GLN A 243 -0.99 -18.18 3.17
N THR A 244 -0.33 -18.62 2.11
CA THR A 244 -0.70 -19.87 1.43
C THR A 244 -0.39 -21.05 2.36
N GLN A 245 -1.41 -21.79 2.78
CA GLN A 245 -1.29 -22.93 3.70
C GLN A 245 -2.02 -24.16 3.15
N GLN A 246 -1.59 -25.34 3.59
CA GLN A 246 -2.32 -26.58 3.31
C GLN A 246 -3.43 -26.78 4.33
N VAL A 247 -4.66 -26.95 3.84
CA VAL A 247 -5.84 -27.15 4.67
C VAL A 247 -6.67 -28.31 4.14
N ARG A 248 -7.41 -28.94 5.05
CA ARG A 248 -8.41 -29.96 4.71
C ARG A 248 -9.78 -29.29 4.71
N VAL A 249 -10.50 -29.41 3.61
CA VAL A 249 -11.83 -28.78 3.43
C VAL A 249 -12.90 -29.88 3.42
N GLY A 250 -14.03 -29.62 4.07
CA GLY A 250 -15.18 -30.53 4.06
C GLY A 250 -15.20 -31.60 5.15
N ARG A 251 -14.55 -31.37 6.29
CA ARG A 251 -14.69 -32.21 7.48
C ARG A 251 -15.76 -31.58 8.40
N ASN A 252 -16.95 -32.18 8.44
CA ASN A 252 -17.91 -31.94 9.52
C ASN A 252 -17.39 -32.56 10.81
#